data_AF-A0A3B9MRR4-F1
#
_entry.id   AF-A0A3B9MRR4-F1
#
_cell.length_a   1.000
_cell.length_b   1.000
_cell.length_c   1.000
_cell.angle_alpha   90.00
_cell.angle_beta   90.00
_cell.angle_gamma   90.00
#
_symmetry.space_group_name_H-M   'P 1'
#
loop_
_entity.id
_entity.type
_entity.pdbx_description
1 polymer ?
#
loop_
_entity_poly.entity_id
_entity_poly.type
_entity_poly.pdbx_seq_one_letter_code
_entity_poly.pdbx_strand_id
1 'polypeptide(L)' 'ALYNAFQFGAPPHAGMAPGVDRMIMLLRNEENIREVIAYPMNGNAQDLMCGAPGEVTEHQLREVHIKVRD' A
#
# COMPACT_ATOMS: atom_id res chain seq x y z
N ALA A 1 0.70 23.76 3.30
CA ALA A 1 -0.68 23.49 2.86
C ALA A 1 -1.59 23.11 4.04
N LEU A 2 -1.36 21.98 4.71
CA LEU A 2 -2.18 21.53 5.86
C LEU A 2 -2.21 22.52 7.04
N TYR A 3 -1.06 23.09 7.42
CA TYR A 3 -1.00 24.09 8.49
C TYR A 3 -1.88 25.32 8.21
N ASN A 4 -1.80 25.87 6.99
CA ASN A 4 -2.64 27.02 6.59
C ASN A 4 -4.13 26.66 6.62
N ALA A 5 -4.50 25.42 6.24
CA ALA A 5 -5.89 24.98 6.24
C ALA A 5 -6.51 25.00 7.65
N PHE A 6 -5.74 24.70 8.70
CA PHE A 6 -6.23 24.74 10.08
C PHE A 6 -6.50 26.17 10.61
N GLN A 7 -5.93 27.20 9.97
CA GLN A 7 -6.15 28.59 10.36
C GLN A 7 -7.51 29.14 9.90
N PHE A 8 -8.19 28.46 8.97
CA PHE A 8 -9.50 28.87 8.45
C PHE A 8 -10.69 28.24 9.21
N GLY A 9 -10.48 27.85 10.47
CA GLY A 9 -11.55 27.33 11.34
C GLY A 9 -11.82 25.84 11.19
N ALA A 10 -10.77 25.03 11.03
CA ALA A 10 -10.93 23.58 11.08
C ALA A 10 -11.49 23.16 12.46
N PRO A 11 -12.56 22.34 12.52
CA PRO A 11 -13.19 21.97 13.79
C PRO A 11 -12.34 20.94 14.55
N PRO A 12 -12.62 20.74 15.86
CA PRO A 12 -12.14 19.56 16.57
C PRO A 12 -12.63 18.30 15.85
N HIS A 13 -11.71 17.43 15.45
CA HIS A 13 -12.02 16.23 14.69
C HIS A 13 -11.27 15.02 15.25
N ALA A 14 -11.87 13.84 15.10
CA ALA A 14 -11.30 12.55 15.45
C ALA A 14 -11.66 11.53 14.37
N GLY A 15 -10.83 10.50 14.20
CA GLY A 15 -11.05 9.44 13.24
C GLY A 15 -10.46 8.11 13.70
N MET A 16 -10.83 7.02 13.03
CA MET A 16 -10.29 5.68 13.25
C MET A 16 -10.09 4.98 11.91
N ALA A 17 -9.11 4.07 11.84
CA ALA A 17 -8.83 3.27 10.64
C ALA A 17 -8.66 1.79 11.05
N PRO A 18 -9.73 0.98 10.98
CA PRO A 18 -9.64 -0.43 11.31
C PRO A 18 -8.91 -1.21 10.20
N GLY A 19 -8.04 -2.14 10.59
CA GLY A 19 -7.36 -3.03 9.65
C GLY A 19 -8.29 -4.15 9.19
N VAL A 20 -8.99 -3.94 8.07
CA VAL A 20 -10.01 -4.84 7.52
C VAL A 20 -9.47 -6.26 7.33
N ASP A 21 -8.27 -6.41 6.77
CA ASP A 21 -7.65 -7.71 6.50
C ASP A 21 -7.45 -8.51 7.80
N ARG A 22 -6.98 -7.85 8.87
CA ARG A 22 -6.81 -8.50 10.17
C ARG A 22 -8.16 -8.81 10.84
N MET A 23 -9.15 -7.93 10.70
CA MET A 23 -10.50 -8.20 11.20
C MET A 23 -11.07 -9.46 10.54
N ILE A 24 -10.96 -9.58 9.21
CA ILE A 24 -11.44 -10.75 8.48
C ILE A 24 -10.64 -11.99 8.87
N MET A 25 -9.31 -11.92 8.95
CA MET A 25 -8.46 -13.03 9.40
C MET A 25 -8.93 -13.59 10.76
N LEU A 26 -9.21 -12.71 11.73
CA LEU A 26 -9.73 -13.12 13.04
C LEU A 26 -11.15 -13.71 12.94
N LEU A 27 -12.06 -13.08 12.18
CA LEU A 27 -13.43 -13.56 12.00
C LEU A 27 -13.50 -14.92 11.28
N ARG A 28 -12.51 -15.21 10.44
CA ARG A 28 -12.36 -16.46 9.71
C ARG A 28 -11.51 -17.49 10.46
N ASN A 29 -10.93 -17.12 11.61
CA ASN A 29 -10.02 -17.95 12.39
C ASN A 29 -8.83 -18.47 11.56
N GLU A 30 -8.28 -17.60 10.71
CA GLU A 30 -7.09 -17.89 9.90
C GLU A 30 -5.82 -17.51 10.66
N GLU A 31 -4.78 -18.34 10.53
CA GLU A 31 -3.49 -18.09 11.21
C GLU A 31 -2.63 -17.04 10.49
N ASN A 32 -2.89 -16.82 9.19
CA ASN A 32 -2.11 -15.92 8.35
C ASN A 32 -3.01 -14.95 7.58
N ILE A 33 -2.60 -13.68 7.51
CA ILE A 33 -3.32 -12.63 6.79
C ILE A 33 -3.37 -12.90 5.27
N ARG A 34 -2.43 -13.71 4.76
CA ARG A 34 -2.41 -14.11 3.35
C ARG A 34 -3.60 -14.96 2.94
N GLU A 35 -4.23 -15.68 3.87
CA GLU A 35 -5.40 -16.53 3.60
C GLU A 35 -6.66 -15.73 3.26
N VAL A 36 -6.69 -14.43 3.60
CA VAL A 36 -7.83 -13.54 3.35
C VAL A 36 -7.58 -12.53 2.23
N ILE A 37 -6.41 -12.59 1.58
CA ILE A 37 -6.03 -11.72 0.47
C ILE A 37 -5.97 -12.58 -0.79
N ALA A 38 -6.70 -12.19 -1.85
CA ALA A 38 -6.79 -12.99 -3.07
C ALA A 38 -5.43 -13.20 -3.77
N TYR A 39 -4.57 -12.18 -3.79
CA TYR A 39 -3.23 -12.22 -4.40
C TYR A 39 -2.19 -11.67 -3.41
N PRO A 40 -1.75 -12.48 -2.43
CA PRO A 40 -0.84 -12.02 -1.39
C PRO A 40 0.60 -11.93 -1.89
N MET A 41 1.35 -10.94 -1.42
CA MET A 41 2.79 -10.87 -1.65
C MET A 41 3.56 -11.73 -0.65
N ASN A 42 4.76 -12.18 -1.04
CA ASN A 42 5.70 -12.83 -0.13
C ASN A 42 6.34 -11.82 0.85
N GLY A 43 7.24 -12.29 1.73
CA GLY A 43 7.90 -11.42 2.72
C GLY A 43 8.80 -10.32 2.12
N ASN A 44 9.19 -10.48 0.86
CA ASN A 44 10.03 -9.53 0.11
C ASN A 44 9.19 -8.59 -0.77
N ALA A 45 7.87 -8.49 -0.53
CA ALA A 45 6.93 -7.70 -1.31
C ALA A 45 6.87 -8.09 -2.80
N GLN A 46 7.03 -9.38 -3.11
CA GLN A 46 6.92 -9.90 -4.46
C GLN A 46 5.59 -10.64 -4.66
N ASP A 47 4.95 -10.40 -5.80
CA ASP A 47 3.85 -11.23 -6.29
C ASP A 47 4.45 -12.31 -7.20
N LEU A 48 4.47 -13.54 -6.70
CA LEU A 48 5.04 -14.69 -7.40
C LEU A 48 4.18 -15.16 -8.58
N MET A 49 2.88 -14.87 -8.57
CA MET A 49 1.97 -15.27 -9.65
C MET A 49 2.17 -14.37 -10.87
N CYS A 50 2.28 -13.07 -10.64
CA CYS A 50 2.48 -12.09 -11.72
C CYS A 50 3.96 -11.85 -12.07
N GLY A 51 4.89 -12.38 -11.27
CA GLY A 51 6.33 -12.11 -11.42
C GLY A 51 6.69 -10.65 -11.14
N ALA A 52 6.03 -10.02 -10.16
CA ALA A 52 6.23 -8.62 -9.81
C ALA A 52 7.06 -8.45 -8.52
N PRO A 53 7.84 -7.36 -8.38
CA PRO A 53 8.03 -6.28 -9.35
C PRO A 53 8.84 -6.72 -10.57
N GLY A 54 8.54 -6.13 -11.72
CA GLY A 54 9.27 -6.35 -12.97
C GLY A 54 10.21 -5.19 -13.28
N GLU A 55 11.14 -5.41 -14.21
CA GLU A 55 11.99 -4.35 -14.74
C GLU A 55 11.21 -3.41 -15.66
N VAL A 56 11.57 -2.12 -15.64
CA VAL A 56 11.01 -1.10 -16.53
C VAL A 56 12.06 -0.68 -17.55
N THR A 57 11.62 -0.28 -18.74
CA THR A 57 12.53 0.17 -19.78
C THR A 57 13.10 1.56 -19.50
N GLU A 58 14.30 1.82 -20.01
CA GLU A 58 14.90 3.17 -20.00
C GLU A 58 14.02 4.23 -20.67
N HIS A 59 13.21 3.83 -21.66
CA HIS A 59 12.26 4.76 -22.29
C HIS A 59 11.19 5.22 -21.30
N GLN A 60 10.55 4.29 -20.59
CA GLN A 60 9.54 4.58 -19.57
C GLN A 60 10.10 5.45 -18.43
N LEU A 61 11.34 5.17 -17.99
CA LEU A 61 12.01 5.99 -16.97
C LEU A 61 12.22 7.44 -17.43
N ARG A 62 12.60 7.64 -18.70
CA ARG A 62 12.75 8.98 -19.28
C ARG A 62 11.43 9.73 -19.40
N GLU A 63 10.34 9.05 -19.75
CA GLU A 63 9.00 9.65 -19.86
C GLU A 63 8.53 10.24 -18.52
N VAL A 64 8.91 9.65 -17.39
CA VAL A 64 8.57 10.14 -16.04
C VAL A 64 9.69 10.93 -15.37
N HIS A 65 10.78 11.22 -16.09
CA HIS A 65 11.94 11.98 -15.62
C HIS A 65 12.65 11.39 -14.37
N ILE A 66 12.67 10.06 -14.24
CA ILE A 66 13.32 9.32 -13.14
C ILE A 66 14.57 8.60 -13.65
N LYS A 67 15.54 8.37 -12.77
CA LYS A 67 16.70 7.48 -12.99
C LYS A 67 16.89 6.56 -11.80
N VAL A 68 17.13 5.28 -12.06
CA VAL A 68 17.57 4.33 -11.02
C VAL A 68 19.05 4.58 -10.74
N ARG A 69 19.45 4.47 -9.46
CA ARG A 69 20.84 4.53 -9.04
C ARG A 69 21.25 3.14 -8.56
N ASP A 70 22.50 2.77 -8.84
CA ASP A 70 23.15 1.58 -8.29
C ASP A 70 23.31 1.68 -6.77
#